data_AF-A0A9W4T9G5-F1
#
_entry.id   AF-A0A9W4T9G5-F1
#
_cell.length_a   1.000
_cell.length_b   1.000
_cell.length_c   1.000
_cell.angle_alpha   90.00
_cell.angle_beta   90.00
_cell.angle_gamma   90.00
#
_symmetry.space_group_name_H-M   'P 1'
#
loop_
_entity.id
_entity.type
_entity.pdbx_description
1 polymer ?
#
loop_
_entity_poly.entity_id
_entity_poly.type
_entity_poly.pdbx_seq_one_letter_code
_entity_poly.pdbx_strand_id
1 'polypeptide(L)'
;MSTASTSEDVNFNEGLNVLSSYLRERNNKSYRNFLLQNRDTVVTSSLLFSKNWRELDNSWAAHFLTEARNLLDRNNYDILNEKVKLERFRSVDYLKSYWEEVVQERNL
;
A
#
# COMPACT_ATOMS: atom_id res chain seq x y z
N MET A 1 7.96 2.83 -31.54
CA MET A 1 6.62 2.29 -31.22
C MET A 1 6.31 2.70 -29.80
N SER A 2 5.40 3.65 -29.59
CA SER A 2 4.91 3.98 -28.24
C SER A 2 3.96 2.87 -27.80
N THR A 3 4.26 2.19 -26.71
CA THR A 3 3.27 1.41 -26.00
C THR A 3 2.33 2.40 -25.32
N ALA A 4 1.08 2.48 -25.77
CA ALA A 4 0.04 3.12 -24.98
C ALA A 4 -0.10 2.32 -23.69
N SER A 5 0.33 2.87 -22.56
CA SER A 5 0.05 2.28 -21.25
C SER A 5 -1.46 2.24 -21.06
N THR A 6 -1.98 1.09 -20.66
CA THR A 6 -3.41 0.95 -20.38
C THR A 6 -3.77 1.77 -19.14
N SER A 7 -5.04 2.16 -18.98
CA SER A 7 -5.50 2.88 -17.77
C SER A 7 -5.21 2.11 -16.48
N GLU A 8 -5.10 0.80 -16.60
CA GLU A 8 -4.74 -0.15 -15.55
C GLU A 8 -3.30 0.04 -15.07
N ASP A 9 -2.35 0.09 -16.01
CA ASP A 9 -0.94 0.37 -15.72
C ASP A 9 -0.77 1.75 -15.09
N VAL A 10 -1.57 2.72 -15.53
CA VAL A 10 -1.54 4.10 -15.01
C VAL A 10 -1.97 4.15 -13.55
N ASN A 11 -3.08 3.51 -13.19
CA ASN A 11 -3.62 3.53 -11.83
C ASN A 11 -2.67 2.83 -10.84
N PHE A 12 -2.11 1.68 -11.20
CA PHE A 12 -1.16 1.00 -10.32
C PHE A 12 0.13 1.82 -10.12
N ASN A 13 0.64 2.46 -11.20
CA ASN A 13 1.78 3.35 -11.11
C ASN A 13 1.49 4.58 -10.23
N GLU A 14 0.27 5.12 -10.25
CA GLU A 14 -0.15 6.19 -9.36
C GLU A 14 -0.10 5.77 -7.88
N GLY A 15 -0.56 4.55 -7.57
CA GLY A 15 -0.43 3.96 -6.24
C GLY A 15 1.02 3.87 -5.76
N LEU A 16 1.94 3.41 -6.61
CA LEU A 16 3.36 3.35 -6.31
C LEU A 16 4.00 4.73 -6.13
N ASN A 17 3.56 5.72 -6.90
CA ASN A 17 4.03 7.10 -6.78
C ASN A 17 3.60 7.70 -5.44
N VAL A 18 2.33 7.56 -5.05
CA VAL A 18 1.81 8.05 -3.77
C VAL A 18 2.51 7.37 -2.59
N LEU A 19 2.76 6.08 -2.69
CA LEU A 19 3.53 5.31 -1.71
C LEU A 19 4.96 5.87 -1.57
N SER A 20 5.65 6.11 -2.69
CA SER A 20 7.00 6.67 -2.71
C SER A 20 7.03 8.08 -2.09
N SER A 21 6.08 8.95 -2.44
CA SER A 21 5.97 10.29 -1.87
C SER A 21 5.73 10.25 -0.37
N TYR A 22 4.81 9.41 0.10
CA TYR A 22 4.55 9.21 1.53
C TYR A 22 5.83 8.81 2.29
N LEU A 23 6.60 7.87 1.74
CA LEU A 23 7.86 7.43 2.36
C LEU A 23 8.92 8.53 2.35
N ARG A 24 8.98 9.40 1.33
CA ARG A 24 9.96 10.50 1.31
C ARG A 24 9.61 11.60 2.30
N GLU A 25 8.33 11.93 2.43
CA GLU A 25 7.88 13.12 3.16
C GLU A 25 7.62 12.85 4.65
N ARG A 26 7.24 11.62 5.02
CA ARG A 26 6.88 11.31 6.41
C ARG A 26 8.08 10.89 7.23
N ASN A 27 8.32 11.61 8.32
CA ASN A 27 9.27 11.18 9.36
C ASN A 27 8.76 9.95 10.11
N ASN A 28 7.49 9.95 10.53
CA ASN A 28 6.85 8.84 11.24
C ASN A 28 6.06 7.93 10.30
N LYS A 29 6.79 7.15 9.50
CA LYS A 29 6.22 6.18 8.56
C LYS A 29 5.41 5.11 9.28
N SER A 30 4.23 4.80 8.76
CA SER A 30 3.34 3.75 9.26
C SER A 30 2.53 3.20 8.09
N TYR A 31 2.44 1.88 7.98
CA TYR A 31 1.71 1.24 6.90
C TYR A 31 0.21 1.48 7.06
N ARG A 32 -0.30 1.34 8.28
CA ARG A 32 -1.72 1.61 8.57
C ARG A 32 -2.08 3.08 8.28
N ASN A 33 -1.22 4.02 8.67
CA ASN A 33 -1.49 5.43 8.43
C ASN A 33 -1.37 5.79 6.94
N PHE A 34 -0.48 5.13 6.20
CA PHE A 34 -0.43 5.24 4.73
C PHE A 34 -1.76 4.84 4.10
N LEU A 35 -2.31 3.67 4.47
CA LEU A 35 -3.59 3.17 3.95
C LEU A 35 -4.76 4.12 4.25
N LEU A 36 -4.78 4.69 5.45
CA LEU A 36 -5.80 5.65 5.87
C LEU A 36 -5.72 6.97 5.09
N GLN A 37 -4.52 7.53 4.95
CA GLN A 37 -4.33 8.86 4.36
C GLN A 37 -4.47 8.87 2.84
N ASN A 38 -4.26 7.72 2.18
CA ASN A 38 -4.24 7.59 0.73
C ASN A 38 -5.33 6.63 0.23
N ARG A 39 -6.45 6.55 0.96
CA ARG A 39 -7.50 5.55 0.75
C ARG A 39 -8.05 5.56 -0.68
N ASP A 40 -8.34 6.74 -1.24
CA ASP A 40 -8.89 6.86 -2.60
C ASP A 40 -7.93 6.30 -3.66
N THR A 41 -6.63 6.62 -3.53
CA THR A 41 -5.58 6.06 -4.39
C THR A 41 -5.46 4.55 -4.18
N VAL A 42 -5.51 4.07 -2.93
CA VAL A 42 -5.46 2.63 -2.64
C VAL A 42 -6.64 1.90 -3.26
N VAL A 43 -7.87 2.45 -3.18
CA VAL A 43 -9.07 1.88 -3.81
C VAL A 43 -8.88 1.77 -5.31
N THR A 44 -8.53 2.87 -5.98
CA THR A 44 -8.36 2.95 -7.43
C THR A 44 -7.21 2.06 -7.92
N SER A 45 -6.06 2.09 -7.24
CA SER A 45 -4.87 1.33 -7.63
C SER A 45 -5.02 -0.17 -7.37
N SER A 46 -6.05 -0.57 -6.62
CA SER A 46 -6.29 -1.97 -6.29
C SER A 46 -7.39 -2.62 -7.11
N LEU A 47 -7.99 -1.94 -8.09
CA LEU A 47 -9.13 -2.43 -8.87
C LEU A 47 -8.93 -3.85 -9.45
N LEU A 48 -7.70 -4.17 -9.86
CA LEU A 48 -7.35 -5.43 -10.52
C LEU A 48 -6.80 -6.50 -9.57
N PHE A 49 -6.64 -6.17 -8.30
CA PHE A 49 -6.13 -7.09 -7.31
C PHE A 49 -7.21 -8.08 -6.88
N SER A 50 -6.77 -9.16 -6.23
CA SER A 50 -7.65 -10.14 -5.61
C SER A 50 -8.73 -9.50 -4.74
N LYS A 51 -9.91 -10.13 -4.70
CA LYS A 51 -10.98 -9.80 -3.76
C LYS A 51 -10.71 -10.34 -2.35
N ASN A 52 -9.63 -11.09 -2.16
CA ASN A 52 -9.21 -11.58 -0.85
C ASN A 52 -8.49 -10.48 -0.07
N TRP A 53 -9.08 -10.06 1.06
CA TRP A 53 -8.53 -9.00 1.91
C TRP A 53 -7.08 -9.26 2.35
N ARG A 54 -6.72 -10.53 2.59
CA ARG A 54 -5.37 -10.91 3.04
C ARG A 54 -4.36 -10.82 1.92
N GLU A 55 -4.75 -11.16 0.70
CA GLU A 55 -3.89 -11.02 -0.48
C GLU A 55 -3.64 -9.54 -0.80
N LEU A 56 -4.67 -8.70 -0.67
CA LEU A 56 -4.52 -7.24 -0.79
C LEU A 56 -3.55 -6.67 0.24
N ASP A 57 -3.75 -6.99 1.51
CA ASP A 57 -2.88 -6.55 2.60
C ASP A 57 -1.43 -6.99 2.39
N ASN A 58 -1.22 -8.24 2.00
CA ASN A 58 0.10 -8.78 1.72
C ASN A 58 0.78 -8.05 0.56
N SER A 59 0.08 -7.82 -0.55
CA SER A 59 0.63 -7.15 -1.72
C SER A 59 1.00 -5.70 -1.41
N TRP A 60 0.11 -4.93 -0.78
CA TRP A 60 0.40 -3.54 -0.43
C TRP A 60 1.50 -3.41 0.62
N ALA A 61 1.53 -4.29 1.62
CA ALA A 61 2.63 -4.30 2.60
C ALA A 61 3.97 -4.65 1.93
N ALA A 62 3.97 -5.58 0.97
CA ALA A 62 5.18 -5.94 0.23
C ALA A 62 5.68 -4.78 -0.64
N HIS A 63 4.81 -4.07 -1.35
CA HIS A 63 5.18 -2.87 -2.10
C HIS A 63 5.69 -1.77 -1.17
N PHE A 64 5.00 -1.55 -0.04
CA PHE A 64 5.42 -0.55 0.96
C PHE A 64 6.83 -0.81 1.48
N LEU A 65 7.13 -2.05 1.85
CA LEU A 65 8.46 -2.43 2.34
C LEU A 65 9.51 -2.46 1.23
N THR A 66 9.14 -2.79 0.00
CA THR A 66 10.07 -2.77 -1.14
C THR A 66 10.52 -1.35 -1.45
N GLU A 67 9.58 -0.40 -1.54
CA GLU A 67 9.93 1.00 -1.77
C GLU A 67 10.67 1.60 -0.58
N ALA A 68 10.29 1.25 0.66
CA ALA A 68 11.02 1.70 1.83
C ALA A 68 12.47 1.22 1.82
N ARG A 69 12.73 -0.01 1.38
CA ARG A 69 14.08 -0.57 1.25
C ARG A 69 14.91 0.18 0.20
N ASN A 70 14.27 0.66 -0.86
CA ASN A 70 14.93 1.41 -1.93
C ASN A 70 15.25 2.86 -1.51
N LEU A 71 14.46 3.44 -0.59
CA LEU A 71 14.53 4.85 -0.22
C LEU A 71 15.27 5.13 1.08
N LEU A 72 15.36 4.16 1.99
CA LEU A 72 15.93 4.33 3.33
C LEU A 72 17.27 3.62 3.47
N ASP A 73 18.12 4.13 4.36
CA ASP A 73 19.26 3.36 4.82
C ASP A 73 18.81 2.11 5.59
N ARG A 74 19.72 1.14 5.69
CA ARG A 74 19.44 -0.17 6.28
C ARG A 74 18.85 -0.10 7.69
N ASN A 75 19.38 0.78 8.55
CA ASN A 75 18.93 0.84 9.95
C ASN A 75 17.51 1.39 10.04
N ASN A 76 17.21 2.46 9.31
CA ASN A 76 15.86 3.02 9.25
C ASN A 76 14.86 2.04 8.59
N TYR A 77 15.29 1.29 7.57
CA TYR A 77 14.49 0.22 6.98
C TYR A 77 14.17 -0.90 7.98
N ASP A 78 15.17 -1.41 8.69
CA ASP A 78 14.99 -2.52 9.64
C ASP A 78 14.00 -2.14 10.76
N ILE A 79 14.10 -0.92 11.29
CA ILE A 79 13.15 -0.37 12.27
C ILE A 79 11.73 -0.30 11.70
N LEU A 80 11.58 0.21 10.47
CA LEU A 80 10.28 0.32 9.83
C LEU A 80 9.67 -1.05 9.51
N ASN A 81 10.48 -2.01 9.06
CA ASN A 81 10.04 -3.36 8.74
C ASN A 81 9.43 -4.05 9.97
N GLU A 82 10.12 -4.00 11.12
CA GLU A 82 9.59 -4.55 12.37
C GLU A 82 8.33 -3.81 12.83
N LYS A 83 8.30 -2.49 12.67
CA LYS A 83 7.10 -1.70 12.96
C LYS A 83 5.90 -2.14 12.10
N VAL A 84 6.08 -2.33 10.79
CA VAL A 84 5.01 -2.78 9.89
C VAL A 84 4.49 -4.17 10.28
N LYS A 85 5.38 -5.12 10.61
CA LYS A 85 4.99 -6.44 11.09
C LYS A 85 4.13 -6.35 12.36
N LEU A 86 4.56 -5.53 13.33
CA LEU A 86 3.84 -5.31 14.58
C LEU A 86 2.49 -4.61 14.37
N GLU A 87 2.43 -3.58 13.52
CA GLU A 87 1.20 -2.88 13.17
C GLU A 87 0.17 -3.84 12.57
N ARG A 88 0.60 -4.65 11.60
CA ARG A 88 -0.26 -5.63 10.92
C ARG A 88 -0.73 -6.73 11.87
N PHE A 89 0.17 -7.27 12.69
CA PHE A 89 -0.17 -8.29 13.68
C PHE A 89 -1.18 -7.78 14.72
N ARG A 90 -1.04 -6.54 15.20
CA ARG A 90 -1.93 -5.96 16.22
C ARG A 90 -3.27 -5.51 15.67
N SER A 91 -3.36 -5.26 14.36
CA SER A 91 -4.51 -4.61 13.73
C SER A 91 -5.21 -5.51 12.72
N VAL A 92 -5.15 -6.84 12.88
CA VAL A 92 -5.68 -7.80 11.89
C VAL A 92 -7.16 -7.56 11.61
N ASP A 93 -7.99 -7.38 12.65
CA ASP A 93 -9.43 -7.14 12.46
C ASP A 93 -9.71 -5.82 11.75
N TYR A 94 -8.97 -4.76 12.12
CA TYR A 94 -9.05 -3.47 11.45
C TYR A 94 -8.64 -3.56 9.97
N LEU A 95 -7.54 -4.24 9.66
CA LEU A 95 -7.06 -4.39 8.28
C LEU A 95 -8.01 -5.24 7.46
N LYS A 96 -8.57 -6.30 8.05
CA LYS A 96 -9.62 -7.08 7.40
C LYS A 96 -10.80 -6.20 7.01
N SER A 97 -11.37 -5.43 7.95
CA SER A 97 -12.49 -4.54 7.66
C SER A 97 -12.13 -3.49 6.60
N TYR A 98 -10.97 -2.84 6.73
CA TYR A 98 -10.48 -1.86 5.74
C TYR A 98 -10.43 -2.45 4.34
N TRP A 99 -9.82 -3.62 4.17
CA TRP A 99 -9.67 -4.23 2.84
C TRP A 99 -10.99 -4.79 2.29
N GLU A 100 -11.89 -5.28 3.15
CA GLU A 100 -13.23 -5.70 2.74
C GLU A 100 -14.05 -4.50 2.24
N GLU A 101 -13.98 -3.33 2.90
CA GLU A 101 -14.59 -2.08 2.41
C GLU A 101 -14.01 -1.67 1.06
N VAL A 102 -12.68 -1.70 0.91
CA VAL A 102 -12.03 -1.38 -0.37
C VAL A 102 -12.52 -2.34 -1.46
N VAL A 103 -12.69 -3.63 -1.18
CA VAL A 103 -13.24 -4.59 -2.16
C VAL A 103 -14.69 -4.26 -2.50
N GLN A 104 -15.51 -3.85 -1.54
CA GLN A 104 -16.90 -3.45 -1.77
C GLN A 104 -16.99 -2.21 -2.66
N GLU A 105 -16.19 -1.18 -2.38
CA GLU A 105 -16.19 0.08 -3.13
C GLU A 105 -15.76 -0.07 -4.59
N ARG A 106 -14.91 -1.04 -4.90
CA ARG A 106 -14.53 -1.35 -6.30
C ARG A 106 -15.66 -1.99 -7.12
N ASN A 107 -16.69 -2.54 -6.48
CA ASN A 107 -17.82 -3.17 -7.18
C ASN A 107 -19.01 -2.22 -7.38
N LEU A 108 -18.90 -0.95 -6.99
CA LEU A 108 -19.87 0.13 -7.21
C LEU A 108 -19.49 0.92 -8.46
#